data_AF-A0A2D5F9F4-F1
#
_entry.id   AF-A0A2D5F9F4-F1
#
_cell.length_a   1.000
_cell.length_b   1.000
_cell.length_c   1.000
_cell.angle_alpha   90.00
_cell.angle_beta   90.00
_cell.angle_gamma   90.00
#
_symmetry.space_group_name_H-M   'P 1'
#
loop_
_entity.id
_entity.type
_entity.pdbx_description
1 polymer ?
#
loop_
_entity_poly.entity_id
_entity_poly.type
_entity_poly.pdbx_seq_one_letter_code
_entity_poly.pdbx_strand_id
1 'polypeptide(L)'
;MMLLMMISSIHLISQKTFHFNKHMAKPNGYVLQRGFSPIDGKPFVVIMTMKSNNRKTGKMLQVWILNESVNPVEAIATGADYTICGDCPHRKQSDGSRSCYVNVGQAPNSIWKAYKRGSYGNLSDLDLAEIKGKRIRWGAYGDPSIIDRYLVKALNKRAAGHTGYTHQWKQPWAQWCKNVFQASCDSFEDYLNASAHGWKTFAVIPKGSEAYSGKLCPATADNSQATCATCKLCDGAKTDIFVEAHGTGAKYV
;
A
#
# COMPACT_ATOMS: atom_id res chain seq x y z
N MET A 1 -11.16 11.37 89.86
CA MET A 1 -11.00 9.98 90.33
C MET A 1 -11.46 9.07 89.21
N MET A 2 -10.55 8.25 88.67
CA MET A 2 -10.72 7.12 87.72
C MET A 2 -11.34 7.47 86.33
N LEU A 3 -10.61 7.42 85.22
CA LEU A 3 -9.91 6.31 84.53
C LEU A 3 -10.87 5.32 83.85
N LEU A 4 -10.68 5.18 82.52
CA LEU A 4 -10.93 4.07 81.58
C LEU A 4 -11.65 4.60 80.33
N MET A 5 -11.42 4.19 79.09
CA MET A 5 -10.38 3.47 78.33
C MET A 5 -11.00 3.32 76.92
N MET A 6 -10.19 3.13 75.86
CA MET A 6 -10.57 2.38 74.63
C MET A 6 -11.51 3.12 73.63
N ILE A 7 -11.38 3.16 72.30
CA ILE A 7 -10.63 2.39 71.29
C ILE A 7 -10.54 3.22 69.99
N SER A 8 -9.42 3.04 69.30
CA SER A 8 -9.06 3.44 67.93
C SER A 8 -10.11 3.18 66.85
N SER A 9 -10.14 4.02 65.81
CA SER A 9 -10.16 3.59 64.39
C SER A 9 -10.04 4.80 63.45
N ILE A 10 -8.81 5.26 63.20
CA ILE A 10 -8.51 6.14 62.07
C ILE A 10 -8.45 5.25 60.83
N HIS A 11 -9.47 5.32 59.98
CA HIS A 11 -9.43 4.73 58.64
C HIS A 11 -8.46 5.54 57.76
N LEU A 12 -7.22 5.08 57.63
CA LEU A 12 -6.35 5.47 56.53
C LEU A 12 -6.91 4.87 55.23
N ILE A 13 -7.69 5.65 54.48
CA ILE A 13 -7.99 5.33 53.09
C ILE A 13 -6.74 5.67 52.27
N SER A 14 -5.89 4.67 52.08
CA SER A 14 -4.78 4.70 51.12
C SER A 14 -5.32 4.99 49.73
N GLN A 15 -5.12 6.22 49.24
CA GLN A 15 -5.25 6.55 47.82
C GLN A 15 -4.22 5.74 47.03
N LYS A 16 -4.60 4.54 46.58
CA LYS A 16 -3.87 3.84 45.52
C LYS A 16 -4.06 4.64 44.24
N THR A 17 -3.08 5.48 43.93
CA THR A 17 -2.89 6.03 42.60
C THR A 17 -2.71 4.86 41.63
N PHE A 18 -3.74 4.55 40.86
CA PHE A 18 -3.62 3.67 39.71
C PHE A 18 -2.73 4.36 38.68
N HIS A 19 -1.44 4.10 38.73
CA HIS A 19 -0.53 4.36 37.60
C HIS A 19 -0.95 3.44 36.45
N PHE A 20 -1.81 3.94 35.56
CA PHE A 20 -2.04 3.34 34.25
C PHE A 20 -0.80 3.55 33.38
N ASN A 21 0.28 2.83 33.66
CA ASN A 21 1.40 2.74 32.73
C ASN A 21 1.11 1.64 31.70
N LYS A 22 0.07 1.88 30.87
CA LYS A 22 -0.18 1.04 29.71
C LYS A 22 0.72 1.55 28.60
N HIS A 23 1.95 1.04 28.53
CA HIS A 23 2.70 1.05 27.28
C HIS A 23 1.88 0.22 26.27
N MET A 24 0.91 0.86 25.61
CA MET A 24 0.18 0.24 24.51
C MET A 24 1.21 -0.13 23.46
N ALA A 25 1.31 -1.42 23.14
CA ALA A 25 2.18 -1.89 22.07
C ALA A 25 1.86 -1.08 20.81
N LYS A 26 2.90 -0.55 20.16
CA LYS A 26 2.72 0.27 18.95
C LYS A 26 1.90 -0.50 17.91
N PRO A 27 0.93 0.16 17.24
CA PRO A 27 0.16 -0.49 16.18
C PRO A 27 1.08 -1.06 15.09
N ASN A 28 0.72 -2.23 14.55
CA ASN A 28 1.47 -2.83 13.43
C ASN A 28 1.23 -2.11 12.09
N GLY A 29 0.33 -1.13 12.07
CA GLY A 29 -0.02 -0.31 10.92
C GLY A 29 -0.99 0.81 11.29
N TYR A 30 -1.23 1.69 10.32
CA TYR A 30 -2.01 2.90 10.49
C TYR A 30 -2.98 3.08 9.32
N VAL A 31 -4.20 3.51 9.62
CA VAL A 31 -5.14 4.02 8.62
C VAL A 31 -4.70 5.43 8.23
N LEU A 32 -4.27 5.59 6.98
CA LEU A 32 -3.77 6.87 6.49
C LEU A 32 -4.88 7.76 5.95
N GLN A 33 -5.88 7.16 5.31
CA GLN A 33 -6.97 7.87 4.66
C GLN A 33 -8.22 7.00 4.62
N ARG A 34 -9.37 7.64 4.80
CA ARG A 34 -10.69 7.16 4.35
C ARG A 34 -11.25 8.21 3.41
N GLY A 35 -11.97 7.79 2.38
CA GLY A 35 -12.53 8.72 1.42
C GLY A 35 -13.40 8.02 0.39
N PHE A 36 -13.85 8.80 -0.59
CA PHE A 36 -14.64 8.31 -1.71
C PHE A 36 -13.77 8.23 -2.96
N SER A 37 -13.84 7.12 -3.68
CA SER A 37 -13.01 6.88 -4.85
C SER A 37 -13.35 7.87 -5.96
N PRO A 38 -12.35 8.47 -6.64
CA PRO A 38 -12.59 9.32 -7.81
C PRO A 38 -13.13 8.53 -9.01
N ILE A 39 -13.09 7.20 -8.95
CA ILE A 39 -13.52 6.30 -10.03
C ILE A 39 -15.05 6.15 -10.05
N ASP A 40 -15.66 5.91 -8.89
CA ASP A 40 -17.09 5.57 -8.78
C ASP A 40 -17.80 6.18 -7.56
N GLY A 41 -17.11 7.05 -6.81
CA GLY A 41 -17.66 7.70 -5.62
C GLY A 41 -17.88 6.78 -4.42
N LYS A 42 -17.43 5.52 -4.45
CA LYS A 42 -17.64 4.57 -3.33
C LYS A 42 -16.53 4.66 -2.27
N PRO A 43 -16.84 4.29 -1.01
CA PRO A 43 -15.86 4.36 0.07
C PRO A 43 -14.64 3.44 -0.12
N PHE A 44 -13.45 3.98 0.14
CA PHE A 44 -12.20 3.23 0.21
C PHE A 44 -11.39 3.61 1.46
N VAL A 45 -10.47 2.72 1.83
CA VAL A 45 -9.53 2.93 2.93
C VAL A 45 -8.10 2.68 2.49
N VAL A 46 -7.18 3.52 2.98
CA VAL A 46 -5.73 3.38 2.78
C VAL A 46 -5.08 3.01 4.10
N ILE A 47 -4.33 1.91 4.10
CA ILE A 47 -3.67 1.37 5.29
C ILE A 47 -2.19 1.18 5.00
N MET A 48 -1.33 1.66 5.89
CA MET A 48 0.10 1.39 5.84
C MET A 48 0.50 0.41 6.93
N THR A 49 1.16 -0.69 6.55
CA THR A 49 1.75 -1.65 7.51
C THR A 49 3.23 -1.36 7.70
N MET A 50 3.68 -1.37 8.96
CA MET A 50 5.02 -0.89 9.34
C MET A 50 6.12 -1.95 9.20
N LYS A 51 5.74 -3.21 9.04
CA LYS A 51 6.65 -4.36 8.88
C LYS A 51 6.25 -5.17 7.66
N SER A 52 7.25 -5.73 6.98
CA SER A 52 7.07 -6.61 5.82
C SER A 52 8.13 -7.71 5.87
N ASN A 53 7.70 -8.94 5.62
CA ASN A 53 8.58 -10.10 5.41
C ASN A 53 8.72 -10.43 3.91
N ASN A 54 8.28 -9.54 3.01
CA ASN A 54 8.35 -9.77 1.57
C ASN A 54 9.79 -9.64 1.06
N ARG A 55 10.36 -10.77 0.61
CA ARG A 55 11.74 -10.87 0.12
C ARG A 55 12.05 -9.92 -1.06
N LYS A 56 11.14 -9.80 -2.04
CA LYS A 56 11.32 -8.97 -3.26
C LYS A 56 11.44 -7.48 -2.92
N THR A 57 10.60 -7.01 -2.00
CA THR A 57 10.57 -5.59 -1.63
C THR A 57 11.55 -5.25 -0.50
N GLY A 58 11.93 -6.23 0.32
CA GLY A 58 12.63 -6.00 1.59
C GLY A 58 11.73 -5.33 2.63
N LYS A 59 12.36 -4.69 3.63
CA LYS A 59 11.71 -4.03 4.79
C LYS A 59 11.03 -2.68 4.42
N MET A 60 10.37 -2.62 3.27
CA MET A 60 9.57 -1.47 2.85
C MET A 60 8.24 -1.44 3.60
N LEU A 61 7.79 -0.23 3.94
CA LEU A 61 6.41 0.04 4.36
C LEU A 61 5.48 -0.32 3.21
N GLN A 62 4.41 -1.06 3.46
CA GLN A 62 3.45 -1.48 2.42
C GLN A 62 2.16 -0.69 2.59
N VAL A 63 1.69 -0.08 1.51
CA VAL A 63 0.43 0.66 1.50
C VAL A 63 -0.62 -0.13 0.72
N TRP A 64 -1.74 -0.39 1.38
CA TRP A 64 -2.87 -1.16 0.87
C TRP A 64 -4.05 -0.22 0.66
N ILE A 65 -4.62 -0.25 -0.53
CA ILE A 65 -5.83 0.48 -0.89
C ILE A 65 -6.94 -0.55 -1.03
N LEU A 66 -7.98 -0.43 -0.20
CA LEU A 66 -9.02 -1.44 -0.07
C LEU A 66 -10.41 -0.82 -0.18
N ASN A 67 -11.36 -1.57 -0.73
CA ASN A 67 -12.77 -1.24 -0.58
C ASN A 67 -13.12 -1.28 0.91
N GLU A 68 -13.75 -0.22 1.42
CA GLU A 68 -13.98 -0.08 2.87
C GLU A 68 -15.06 -1.05 3.39
N SER A 69 -16.06 -1.34 2.56
CA SER A 69 -17.25 -2.10 2.94
C SER A 69 -17.18 -3.57 2.54
N VAL A 70 -16.52 -3.89 1.43
CA VAL A 70 -16.48 -5.23 0.85
C VAL A 70 -15.09 -5.83 1.02
N ASN A 71 -15.01 -7.07 1.51
CA ASN A 71 -13.72 -7.73 1.68
C ASN A 71 -13.07 -8.00 0.31
N PRO A 72 -11.73 -8.02 0.20
CA PRO A 72 -11.07 -8.07 -1.10
C PRO A 72 -11.38 -9.32 -1.96
N VAL A 73 -11.70 -10.46 -1.34
CA VAL A 73 -12.06 -11.68 -2.08
C VAL A 73 -13.43 -11.55 -2.72
N GLU A 74 -14.42 -11.09 -1.94
CA GLU A 74 -15.77 -10.80 -2.43
C GLU A 74 -15.78 -9.65 -3.44
N ALA A 75 -14.95 -8.63 -3.23
CA ALA A 75 -14.84 -7.49 -4.15
C ALA A 75 -14.39 -7.92 -5.55
N ILE A 76 -13.49 -8.92 -5.65
CA ILE A 76 -13.13 -9.50 -6.94
C ILE A 76 -14.27 -10.34 -7.51
N ALA A 77 -14.94 -11.14 -6.69
CA ALA A 77 -16.02 -12.01 -7.14
C ALA A 77 -17.19 -11.21 -7.74
N THR A 78 -17.50 -10.06 -7.15
CA THR A 78 -18.62 -9.17 -7.50
C THR A 78 -18.23 -8.00 -8.41
N GLY A 79 -16.94 -7.79 -8.66
CA GLY A 79 -16.43 -6.63 -9.40
C GLY A 79 -16.38 -5.31 -8.62
N ALA A 80 -16.67 -5.32 -7.30
CA ALA A 80 -16.55 -4.16 -6.44
C ALA A 80 -15.09 -3.71 -6.18
N ASP A 81 -14.10 -4.46 -6.67
CA ASP A 81 -12.70 -4.03 -6.74
C ASP A 81 -12.48 -2.88 -7.75
N TYR A 82 -13.45 -2.59 -8.62
CA TYR A 82 -13.46 -1.40 -9.49
C TYR A 82 -13.22 -0.10 -8.71
N THR A 83 -13.82 0.02 -7.52
CA THR A 83 -13.67 1.18 -6.64
C THR A 83 -12.21 1.53 -6.34
N ILE A 84 -11.31 0.56 -6.30
CA ILE A 84 -9.89 0.78 -5.95
C ILE A 84 -8.91 0.51 -7.09
N CYS A 85 -9.35 -0.13 -8.17
CA CYS A 85 -8.51 -0.57 -9.28
C CYS A 85 -8.93 0.04 -10.62
N GLY A 86 -10.12 0.62 -10.72
CA GLY A 86 -10.65 1.23 -11.94
C GLY A 86 -10.67 0.27 -13.12
N ASP A 87 -10.26 0.79 -14.27
CA ASP A 87 -10.10 0.08 -15.54
C ASP A 87 -8.84 -0.80 -15.63
N CYS A 88 -8.17 -1.09 -14.51
CA CYS A 88 -6.99 -1.97 -14.50
C CYS A 88 -7.28 -3.28 -15.24
N PRO A 89 -6.51 -3.61 -16.31
CA PRO A 89 -6.77 -4.76 -17.17
C PRO A 89 -6.52 -6.09 -16.44
N HIS A 90 -5.85 -6.04 -15.29
CA HIS A 90 -5.57 -7.23 -14.50
C HIS A 90 -6.70 -7.67 -13.57
N ARG A 91 -7.80 -6.92 -13.50
CA ARG A 91 -9.00 -7.31 -12.75
C ARG A 91 -9.62 -8.59 -13.31
N LYS A 92 -10.58 -9.15 -12.59
CA LYS A 92 -11.35 -10.29 -13.09
C LYS A 92 -12.16 -9.82 -14.30
N GLN A 93 -11.95 -10.48 -15.43
CA GLN A 93 -12.63 -10.22 -16.69
C GLN A 93 -13.96 -10.98 -16.76
N SER A 94 -14.80 -10.65 -17.75
CA SER A 94 -16.12 -11.27 -17.96
C SER A 94 -16.04 -12.77 -18.24
N ASP A 95 -14.98 -13.23 -18.90
CA ASP A 95 -14.66 -14.64 -19.14
C ASP A 95 -14.13 -15.38 -17.90
N GLY A 96 -14.02 -14.68 -16.76
CA GLY A 96 -13.50 -15.21 -15.50
C GLY A 96 -11.98 -15.21 -15.37
N SER A 97 -11.25 -14.84 -16.42
CA SER A 97 -9.79 -14.70 -16.39
C SER A 97 -9.36 -13.55 -15.48
N ARG A 98 -8.14 -13.64 -14.94
CA ARG A 98 -7.56 -12.62 -14.06
C ARG A 98 -6.04 -12.71 -14.06
N SER A 99 -5.37 -11.71 -14.62
CA SER A 99 -3.90 -11.65 -14.70
C SER A 99 -3.25 -11.02 -13.47
N CYS A 100 -4.00 -10.36 -12.57
CA CYS A 100 -3.41 -9.76 -11.37
C CYS A 100 -2.73 -10.80 -10.48
N TYR A 101 -1.41 -10.70 -10.36
CA TYR A 101 -0.58 -11.63 -9.61
C TYR A 101 -0.78 -11.58 -8.07
N VAL A 102 -1.49 -10.57 -7.56
CA VAL A 102 -1.72 -10.45 -6.12
C VAL A 102 -2.67 -11.55 -5.64
N ASN A 103 -2.21 -12.35 -4.69
CA ASN A 103 -3.06 -13.31 -3.99
C ASN A 103 -3.92 -12.59 -2.94
N VAL A 104 -5.13 -12.23 -3.36
CA VAL A 104 -6.03 -11.39 -2.57
C VAL A 104 -6.62 -12.10 -1.36
N GLY A 105 -6.71 -13.43 -1.39
CA GLY A 105 -7.12 -14.26 -0.24
C GLY A 105 -6.15 -14.25 0.94
N GLN A 106 -4.89 -13.83 0.71
CA GLN A 106 -3.81 -13.83 1.70
C GLN A 106 -3.65 -12.44 2.33
N ALA A 107 -2.64 -11.68 1.91
CA ALA A 107 -2.27 -10.44 2.57
C ALA A 107 -3.39 -9.39 2.51
N PRO A 108 -4.00 -9.03 1.36
CA PRO A 108 -5.07 -8.04 1.33
C PRO A 108 -6.25 -8.38 2.23
N ASN A 109 -6.75 -9.62 2.19
CA ASN A 109 -7.84 -10.07 3.05
C ASN A 109 -7.46 -10.02 4.54
N SER A 110 -6.23 -10.40 4.89
CA SER A 110 -5.73 -10.32 6.27
C SER A 110 -5.66 -8.87 6.78
N ILE A 111 -5.19 -7.95 5.92
CA ILE A 111 -5.17 -6.51 6.23
C ILE A 111 -6.58 -5.97 6.42
N TRP A 112 -7.51 -6.29 5.52
CA TRP A 112 -8.91 -5.86 5.62
C TRP A 112 -9.59 -6.38 6.89
N LYS A 113 -9.41 -7.66 7.23
CA LYS A 113 -9.97 -8.24 8.46
C LYS A 113 -9.41 -7.55 9.71
N ALA A 114 -8.12 -7.23 9.74
CA ALA A 114 -7.52 -6.49 10.85
C ALA A 114 -8.04 -5.05 10.94
N TYR A 115 -8.28 -4.40 9.80
CA TYR A 115 -8.92 -3.09 9.74
C TYR A 115 -10.32 -3.12 10.36
N LYS A 116 -11.16 -4.09 9.98
CA LYS A 116 -12.52 -4.22 10.54
C LYS A 116 -12.54 -4.53 12.03
N ARG A 117 -11.47 -5.13 12.57
CA ARG A 117 -11.29 -5.33 14.03
C ARG A 117 -10.74 -4.10 14.76
N GLY A 118 -10.45 -3.00 14.07
CA GLY A 118 -9.86 -1.79 14.67
C GLY A 118 -8.39 -1.97 15.10
N SER A 119 -7.64 -2.87 14.47
CA SER A 119 -6.27 -3.20 14.88
C SER A 119 -5.19 -2.19 14.46
N TYR A 120 -5.56 -1.12 13.75
CA TYR A 120 -4.63 -0.10 13.24
C TYR A 120 -4.85 1.23 13.94
N GLY A 121 -3.76 1.96 14.20
CA GLY A 121 -3.85 3.35 14.65
C GLY A 121 -4.36 4.27 13.54
N ASN A 122 -4.68 5.51 13.88
CA ASN A 122 -5.02 6.55 12.91
C ASN A 122 -3.76 7.30 12.44
N LEU A 123 -3.86 8.06 11.35
CA LEU A 123 -2.77 8.91 10.88
C LEU A 123 -2.24 9.87 11.96
N SER A 124 -3.10 10.37 12.85
CA SER A 124 -2.73 11.21 13.98
C SER A 124 -1.79 10.52 14.98
N ASP A 125 -1.85 9.19 15.05
CA ASP A 125 -1.09 8.37 15.98
C ASP A 125 0.26 7.92 15.39
N LEU A 126 0.49 8.22 14.11
CA LEU A 126 1.71 7.86 13.39
C LEU A 126 2.81 8.87 13.71
N ASP A 127 3.80 8.44 14.49
CA ASP A 127 5.05 9.17 14.61
C ASP A 127 5.79 9.13 13.26
N LEU A 128 5.95 10.30 12.63
CA LEU A 128 6.62 10.44 11.34
C LEU A 128 8.09 10.01 11.39
N ALA A 129 8.72 9.97 12.57
CA ALA A 129 10.05 9.38 12.74
C ALA A 129 10.07 7.90 12.35
N GLU A 130 8.95 7.19 12.44
CA GLU A 130 8.85 5.78 12.06
C GLU A 130 8.92 5.53 10.55
N ILE A 131 8.76 6.58 9.74
CA ILE A 131 8.92 6.55 8.27
C ILE A 131 10.36 6.86 7.87
N LYS A 132 11.07 7.67 8.67
CA LYS A 132 12.42 8.15 8.36
C LYS A 132 13.36 6.95 8.11
N GLY A 133 14.13 7.03 7.02
CA GLY A 133 15.07 5.97 6.63
C GLY A 133 14.43 4.73 6.00
N LYS A 134 13.10 4.59 6.04
CA LYS A 134 12.37 3.50 5.36
C LYS A 134 11.88 3.96 4.00
N ARG A 135 11.60 2.99 3.12
CA ARG A 135 10.98 3.23 1.82
C ARG A 135 9.54 2.77 1.81
N ILE A 136 8.71 3.44 1.02
CA ILE A 136 7.27 3.16 0.91
C ILE A 136 6.98 2.45 -0.40
N ARG A 137 6.26 1.32 -0.36
CA ARG A 137 5.65 0.69 -1.52
C ARG A 137 4.18 1.09 -1.57
N TRP A 138 3.87 2.04 -2.45
CA TRP A 138 2.52 2.44 -2.79
C TRP A 138 1.87 1.39 -3.69
N GLY A 139 0.58 1.10 -3.48
CA GLY A 139 -0.13 0.11 -4.28
C GLY A 139 0.36 -1.31 -4.02
N ALA A 140 0.52 -1.71 -2.75
CA ALA A 140 0.77 -3.11 -2.43
C ALA A 140 -0.38 -4.01 -2.90
N TYR A 141 -1.59 -3.46 -2.85
CA TYR A 141 -2.80 -3.83 -3.57
C TYR A 141 -3.65 -2.56 -3.75
N GLY A 142 -4.42 -2.51 -4.85
CA GLY A 142 -5.16 -1.32 -5.29
C GLY A 142 -4.27 -0.26 -5.96
N ASP A 143 -4.88 0.67 -6.69
CA ASP A 143 -4.18 1.71 -7.44
C ASP A 143 -3.88 2.93 -6.55
N PRO A 144 -2.61 3.36 -6.41
CA PRO A 144 -2.24 4.43 -5.50
C PRO A 144 -2.63 5.83 -6.00
N SER A 145 -3.08 5.99 -7.26
CA SER A 145 -3.52 7.29 -7.80
C SER A 145 -4.80 7.82 -7.14
N ILE A 146 -5.57 6.96 -6.47
CA ILE A 146 -6.79 7.36 -5.77
C ILE A 146 -6.51 8.02 -4.40
N ILE A 147 -5.28 7.91 -3.91
CA ILE A 147 -4.86 8.48 -2.63
C ILE A 147 -4.75 10.00 -2.76
N ASP A 148 -5.03 10.73 -1.69
CA ASP A 148 -4.82 12.17 -1.67
C ASP A 148 -3.34 12.54 -1.98
N ARG A 149 -3.16 13.42 -2.96
CA ARG A 149 -1.83 13.81 -3.45
C ARG A 149 -0.96 14.46 -2.37
N TYR A 150 -1.56 15.20 -1.44
CA TYR A 150 -0.83 15.88 -0.37
C TYR A 150 -0.37 14.91 0.70
N LEU A 151 -1.18 13.89 1.01
CA LEU A 151 -0.77 12.78 1.88
C LEU A 151 0.45 12.05 1.30
N VAL A 152 0.41 11.67 0.02
CA VAL A 152 1.54 11.02 -0.65
C VAL A 152 2.78 11.91 -0.64
N LYS A 153 2.63 13.20 -0.99
CA LYS A 153 3.74 14.17 -0.96
C LYS A 153 4.36 14.31 0.43
N ALA A 154 3.53 14.40 1.47
CA ALA A 154 3.98 14.55 2.85
C ALA A 154 4.78 13.34 3.33
N LEU A 155 4.29 12.13 3.06
CA LEU A 155 4.94 10.88 3.47
C LEU A 155 6.22 10.61 2.66
N ASN A 156 6.20 10.84 1.34
CA ASN A 156 7.39 10.69 0.49
C ASN A 156 8.51 11.65 0.89
N LYS A 157 8.20 12.87 1.35
CA LYS A 157 9.21 13.83 1.85
C LYS A 157 9.96 13.34 3.10
N ARG A 158 9.38 12.41 3.86
CA ARG A 158 9.99 11.84 5.09
C ARG A 158 10.65 10.49 4.85
N ALA A 159 10.17 9.74 3.87
CA ALA A 159 10.73 8.44 3.50
C ALA A 159 12.10 8.59 2.83
N ALA A 160 12.90 7.51 2.86
CA ALA A 160 14.12 7.38 2.06
C ALA A 160 13.85 7.15 0.56
N GLY A 161 12.60 7.36 0.12
CA GLY A 161 12.09 7.15 -1.22
C GLY A 161 10.97 6.12 -1.27
N HIS A 162 10.45 5.87 -2.47
CA HIS A 162 9.25 5.09 -2.65
C HIS A 162 9.28 4.27 -3.94
N THR A 163 8.25 3.44 -4.11
CA THR A 163 7.85 2.87 -5.40
C THR A 163 6.35 2.93 -5.53
N GLY A 164 5.83 3.15 -6.74
CA GLY A 164 4.41 3.10 -7.04
C GLY A 164 4.17 3.08 -8.54
N TYR A 165 3.05 2.48 -8.93
CA TYR A 165 2.63 2.30 -10.32
C TYR A 165 1.13 2.55 -10.39
N THR A 166 0.64 3.14 -11.46
CA THR A 166 -0.80 3.37 -11.66
C THR A 166 -1.21 2.98 -13.07
N HIS A 167 -2.34 2.28 -13.20
CA HIS A 167 -3.01 2.05 -14.49
C HIS A 167 -3.94 3.21 -14.85
N GLN A 168 -4.24 4.09 -13.90
CA GLN A 168 -5.13 5.23 -14.09
C GLN A 168 -4.41 6.42 -14.76
N TRP A 169 -3.19 6.26 -15.26
CA TRP A 169 -2.35 7.34 -15.78
C TRP A 169 -2.95 8.10 -16.96
N LYS A 170 -3.96 7.54 -17.66
CA LYS A 170 -4.72 8.24 -18.71
C LYS A 170 -5.80 9.18 -18.13
N GLN A 171 -6.18 8.99 -16.87
CA GLN A 171 -7.27 9.73 -16.24
C GLN A 171 -6.82 11.15 -15.84
N PRO A 172 -7.64 12.20 -16.07
CA PRO A 172 -7.30 13.57 -15.69
C PRO A 172 -7.02 13.73 -14.20
N TRP A 173 -7.79 13.06 -13.34
CA TRP A 173 -7.65 13.13 -11.88
C TRP A 173 -6.40 12.42 -11.35
N ALA A 174 -5.75 11.55 -12.15
CA ALA A 174 -4.54 10.82 -11.77
C ALA A 174 -3.24 11.51 -12.22
N GLN A 175 -3.30 12.60 -13.01
CA GLN A 175 -2.13 13.25 -13.60
C GLN A 175 -1.11 13.77 -12.58
N TRP A 176 -1.53 14.00 -11.33
CA TRP A 176 -0.62 14.37 -10.25
C TRP A 176 0.43 13.29 -9.96
N CYS A 177 0.21 12.05 -10.37
CA CYS A 177 1.15 10.94 -10.16
C CYS A 177 2.36 11.02 -11.10
N LYS A 178 2.34 11.82 -12.16
CA LYS A 178 3.50 12.00 -13.05
C LYS A 178 4.70 12.51 -12.25
N ASN A 179 5.88 11.92 -12.46
CA ASN A 179 7.08 12.15 -11.65
C ASN A 179 6.99 11.66 -10.18
N VAL A 180 5.94 10.91 -9.82
CA VAL A 180 5.75 10.33 -8.48
C VAL A 180 5.55 8.82 -8.55
N PHE A 181 4.75 8.33 -9.49
CA PHE A 181 4.55 6.92 -9.79
C PHE A 181 4.85 6.67 -11.27
N GLN A 182 5.21 5.44 -11.61
CA GLN A 182 5.31 5.06 -13.01
C GLN A 182 3.90 4.87 -13.61
N ALA A 183 3.74 5.16 -14.89
CA ALA A 183 2.62 4.65 -15.67
C ALA A 183 2.80 3.14 -15.86
N SER A 184 1.81 2.34 -15.46
CA SER A 184 1.78 0.92 -15.79
C SER A 184 1.39 0.76 -17.26
N CYS A 185 2.22 0.06 -18.03
CA CYS A 185 2.02 -0.14 -19.47
C CYS A 185 1.94 -1.63 -19.79
N ASP A 186 0.80 -2.06 -20.34
CA ASP A 186 0.55 -3.46 -20.69
C ASP A 186 0.74 -3.75 -22.19
N SER A 187 1.14 -2.73 -22.96
CA SER A 187 1.40 -2.82 -24.39
C SER A 187 2.49 -1.85 -24.84
N PHE A 188 3.01 -2.07 -26.05
CA PHE A 188 3.93 -1.12 -26.68
C PHE A 188 3.26 0.23 -26.96
N GLU A 189 1.98 0.22 -27.33
CA GLU A 189 1.21 1.45 -27.52
C GLU A 189 1.06 2.25 -26.22
N ASP A 190 0.78 1.59 -25.09
CA ASP A 190 0.77 2.25 -23.78
C ASP A 190 2.12 2.87 -23.45
N TYR A 191 3.22 2.17 -23.74
CA TYR A 191 4.56 2.69 -23.52
C TYR A 191 4.83 3.95 -24.35
N LEU A 192 4.52 3.91 -25.65
CA LEU A 192 4.69 5.06 -26.54
C LEU A 192 3.84 6.24 -26.07
N ASN A 193 2.57 5.99 -25.74
CA ASN A 193 1.64 7.03 -25.33
C ASN A 193 2.04 7.64 -23.97
N ALA A 194 2.33 6.82 -22.96
CA ALA A 194 2.77 7.31 -21.65
C ALA A 194 4.07 8.13 -21.76
N SER A 195 5.03 7.64 -22.55
CA SER A 195 6.31 8.34 -22.78
C SER A 195 6.11 9.67 -23.50
N ALA A 196 5.27 9.71 -24.54
CA ALA A 196 4.93 10.93 -25.27
C ALA A 196 4.27 11.99 -24.37
N HIS A 197 3.57 11.55 -23.31
CA HIS A 197 2.97 12.44 -22.30
C HIS A 197 3.88 12.69 -21.09
N GLY A 198 5.17 12.32 -21.17
CA GLY A 198 6.19 12.64 -20.17
C GLY A 198 6.15 11.78 -18.90
N TRP A 199 5.53 10.59 -18.96
CA TRP A 199 5.60 9.63 -17.86
C TRP A 199 6.87 8.78 -17.94
N LYS A 200 7.37 8.37 -16.77
CA LYS A 200 8.19 7.18 -16.67
C LYS A 200 7.30 5.95 -16.53
N THR A 201 7.70 4.86 -17.17
CA THR A 201 6.85 3.69 -17.38
C THR A 201 7.34 2.46 -16.63
N PHE A 202 6.41 1.60 -16.24
CA PHE A 202 6.68 0.26 -15.78
C PHE A 202 5.91 -0.71 -16.68
N ALA A 203 6.63 -1.45 -17.52
CA ALA A 203 6.02 -2.39 -18.44
C ALA A 203 6.07 -3.83 -17.92
N VAL A 204 5.02 -4.59 -18.17
CA VAL A 204 5.01 -6.05 -18.00
C VAL A 204 4.94 -6.66 -19.39
N ILE A 205 5.92 -7.49 -19.74
CA ILE A 205 6.01 -8.11 -21.07
C ILE A 205 5.85 -9.64 -20.97
N PRO A 206 5.36 -10.33 -22.00
CA PRO A 206 5.36 -11.79 -22.04
C PRO A 206 6.77 -12.37 -21.82
N LYS A 207 6.84 -13.53 -21.17
CA LYS A 207 8.13 -14.15 -20.87
C LYS A 207 8.86 -14.54 -22.17
N GLY A 208 10.12 -14.14 -22.32
CA GLY A 208 10.93 -14.43 -23.50
C GLY A 208 10.58 -13.59 -24.74
N SER A 209 9.69 -12.60 -24.62
CA SER A 209 9.45 -11.66 -25.71
C SER A 209 10.55 -10.59 -25.77
N GLU A 210 10.67 -9.95 -26.92
CA GLU A 210 11.52 -8.77 -27.05
C GLU A 210 11.02 -7.64 -26.13
N ALA A 211 11.95 -6.97 -25.46
CA ALA A 211 11.63 -5.85 -24.59
C ALA A 211 11.33 -4.61 -25.41
N TYR A 212 10.18 -3.98 -25.14
CA TYR A 212 9.76 -2.75 -25.83
C TYR A 212 9.88 -1.49 -24.95
N SER A 213 10.32 -1.62 -23.71
CA SER A 213 10.40 -0.51 -22.74
C SER A 213 11.64 -0.64 -21.87
N GLY A 214 12.30 0.49 -21.59
CA GLY A 214 13.19 0.68 -20.44
C GLY A 214 14.26 -0.39 -20.17
N LYS A 215 14.65 -0.47 -18.90
CA LYS A 215 15.65 -1.46 -18.41
C LYS A 215 14.96 -2.61 -17.70
N LEU A 216 15.51 -3.82 -17.78
CA LEU A 216 15.01 -4.95 -17.02
C LEU A 216 15.09 -4.64 -15.52
N CYS A 217 14.01 -4.91 -14.79
CA CYS A 217 13.95 -4.75 -13.35
C CYS A 217 15.09 -5.56 -12.69
N PRO A 218 16.03 -4.90 -11.97
CA PRO A 218 17.14 -5.61 -11.36
C PRO A 218 16.71 -6.67 -10.33
N ALA A 219 15.53 -6.51 -9.72
CA ALA A 219 15.02 -7.48 -8.73
C ALA A 219 14.46 -8.77 -9.36
N THR A 220 14.34 -8.83 -10.69
CA THR A 220 13.91 -10.03 -11.42
C THR A 220 14.97 -10.55 -12.39
N ALA A 221 16.11 -9.87 -12.50
CA ALA A 221 17.23 -10.34 -13.30
C ALA A 221 17.88 -11.58 -12.66
N ASP A 222 18.35 -12.50 -13.50
CA ASP A 222 19.00 -13.72 -13.05
C ASP A 222 20.23 -13.43 -12.17
N ASN A 223 20.40 -14.23 -11.12
CA ASN A 223 21.47 -14.12 -10.12
C ASN A 223 21.55 -12.78 -9.37
N SER A 224 20.57 -11.89 -9.54
CA SER A 224 20.55 -10.60 -8.85
C SER A 224 20.12 -10.74 -7.39
N GLN A 225 20.82 -10.01 -6.52
CA GLN A 225 20.45 -9.82 -5.11
C GLN A 225 19.73 -8.48 -4.87
N ALA A 226 19.38 -7.75 -5.94
CA ALA A 226 18.73 -6.46 -5.82
C ALA A 226 17.31 -6.62 -5.24
N THR A 227 16.94 -5.72 -4.34
CA THR A 227 15.56 -5.59 -3.83
C THR A 227 15.03 -4.21 -4.21
N CYS A 228 13.71 -4.03 -4.20
CA CYS A 228 13.14 -2.69 -4.43
C CYS A 228 13.66 -1.67 -3.40
N ALA A 229 13.98 -2.11 -2.18
CA ALA A 229 14.58 -1.27 -1.15
C ALA A 229 15.96 -0.74 -1.52
N THR A 230 16.78 -1.52 -2.25
CA THR A 230 18.15 -1.15 -2.64
C THR A 230 18.25 -0.53 -4.04
N CYS A 231 17.40 -0.96 -4.98
CA CYS A 231 17.43 -0.57 -6.39
C CYS A 231 16.98 0.88 -6.64
N LYS A 232 15.83 1.30 -6.07
CA LYS A 232 15.33 2.69 -6.10
C LYS A 232 15.00 3.29 -7.48
N LEU A 233 14.88 2.47 -8.54
CA LEU A 233 14.62 2.95 -9.90
C LEU A 233 13.15 3.29 -10.19
N CYS A 234 12.20 2.57 -9.59
CA CYS A 234 10.76 2.77 -9.82
C CYS A 234 10.18 3.91 -8.97
N ASP A 235 10.75 5.12 -9.05
CA ASP A 235 10.33 6.29 -8.25
C ASP A 235 9.40 7.27 -8.98
N GLY A 236 9.00 6.93 -10.21
CA GLY A 236 8.13 7.73 -11.07
C GLY A 236 8.88 8.75 -11.94
N ALA A 237 10.19 8.94 -11.75
CA ALA A 237 10.92 10.05 -12.36
C ALA A 237 12.24 9.65 -13.06
N LYS A 238 12.95 8.64 -12.56
CA LYS A 238 14.32 8.36 -13.03
C LYS A 238 14.39 7.67 -14.39
N THR A 239 13.69 6.56 -14.55
CA THR A 239 13.89 5.66 -15.69
C THR A 239 12.66 4.83 -15.96
N ASP A 240 12.55 4.38 -17.20
CA ASP A 240 11.61 3.36 -17.62
C ASP A 240 12.14 1.98 -17.22
N ILE A 241 11.25 1.13 -16.74
CA ILE A 241 11.56 -0.22 -16.25
C ILE A 241 10.60 -1.20 -16.87
N PHE A 242 11.08 -2.40 -17.20
CA PHE A 242 10.20 -3.51 -17.55
C PHE A 242 10.49 -4.74 -16.71
N VAL A 243 9.56 -5.69 -16.75
CA VAL A 243 9.66 -7.00 -16.14
C VAL A 243 8.98 -8.02 -17.03
N GLU A 244 9.56 -9.21 -17.13
CA GLU A 244 8.85 -10.35 -17.72
C GLU A 244 7.73 -10.84 -16.80
N ALA A 245 6.60 -11.21 -17.39
CA ALA A 245 5.45 -11.74 -16.70
C ALA A 245 5.85 -12.97 -15.85
N HIS A 246 5.47 -12.96 -14.58
CA HIS A 246 5.83 -14.00 -13.62
C HIS A 246 4.67 -14.28 -12.65
N GLY A 247 4.74 -15.43 -11.98
CA GLY A 247 3.67 -15.90 -11.10
C GLY A 247 2.48 -16.48 -11.86
N THR A 248 1.39 -16.74 -11.15
CA THR A 248 0.24 -17.47 -11.69
C THR A 248 -0.52 -16.70 -12.78
N GLY A 249 -0.40 -15.37 -12.80
CA GLY A 249 -1.02 -14.50 -13.80
C GLY A 249 -0.26 -14.43 -15.12
N ALA A 250 0.97 -14.94 -15.20
CA ALA A 250 1.84 -14.78 -16.36
C ALA A 250 1.29 -15.40 -17.65
N LYS A 251 0.45 -16.43 -17.53
CA LYS A 251 -0.22 -17.08 -18.68
C LYS A 251 -1.32 -16.23 -19.35
N TYR A 252 -1.62 -15.07 -18.78
CA TYR A 252 -2.67 -14.15 -19.23
C TYR A 252 -2.10 -12.79 -19.66
N VAL A 253 -0.77 -12.72 -19.85
CA VAL A 253 -0.03 -11.54 -20.33
C VAL A 253 0.45 -11.81 -21.73
#